data_AF-A0A420WIB9-F1
#
_entry.id   AF-A0A420WIB9-F1
#
_cell.length_a   1.000
_cell.length_b   1.000
_cell.length_c   1.000
_cell.angle_alpha   90.00
_cell.angle_beta   90.00
_cell.angle_gamma   90.00
#
_symmetry.space_group_name_H-M   'P 1'
#
loop_
_entity.id
_entity.type
_entity.pdbx_description
1 polymer ?
#
loop_
_entity_poly.entity_id
_entity_poly.type
_entity_poly.pdbx_seq_one_letter_code
_entity_poly.pdbx_strand_id
1 'polypeptide(L)'
;MEFTARDRLKLLSGASALLLTACGGGGASSSSAVSPPPPPPPPPPPPPPPPPPPPTSSAPTEGLLRDKYRNQFVVGAALKSFQLGGSDLSGNLTASQFNSLTPEFELKPDVLSPSEGVYNFDAADTLVNWAIDQGMEVRGHALLWHEATPDYFLQGRRAEIKARLENYITTVVNHFKGRIRVWDVVNEVVSVDLYNGDAGIGPDRRTNWFDAVGNADYLDWAFRAARAADPDALLFLNDYETESERKRSWLIEILQRFQDRGVPIDGVGHQFHLQLNTSADLALQAIDDIDNQFMGLINHVTEMDVNYYQNPGSCWETQTGCEADLGPVPPEDKLAAHAQLMRDMFQGFVARSSVESVTMWGVIDSDSWLNDVPIERYNYPLLFDREGEPKPAFHAITDDSYVI
;
A
#
# COMPACT_ATOMS: atom_id res chain seq x y z
N MET A 1 13.11 -6.26 -32.61
CA MET A 1 13.61 -5.68 -31.35
C MET A 1 12.45 -5.75 -30.38
N GLU A 2 12.53 -6.70 -29.47
CA GLU A 2 11.51 -6.91 -28.44
C GLU A 2 11.79 -5.93 -27.31
N PHE A 3 10.76 -5.23 -26.85
CA PHE A 3 10.83 -4.32 -25.71
C PHE A 3 10.49 -5.08 -24.44
N THR A 4 11.25 -4.88 -23.37
CA THR A 4 11.06 -5.61 -22.11
C THR A 4 10.20 -4.82 -21.13
N ALA A 5 9.62 -5.50 -20.14
CA ALA A 5 8.74 -4.86 -19.15
C ALA A 5 9.41 -3.70 -18.37
N ARG A 6 10.74 -3.74 -18.20
CA ARG A 6 11.55 -2.68 -17.55
C ARG A 6 11.49 -1.32 -18.25
N ASP A 7 11.14 -1.27 -19.54
CA ASP A 7 11.12 -0.01 -20.32
C ASP A 7 9.83 0.81 -20.13
N ARG A 8 8.78 0.25 -19.51
CA ARG A 8 7.46 0.90 -19.41
C ARG A 8 7.23 1.73 -18.15
N LEU A 9 8.13 1.67 -17.16
CA LEU A 9 7.94 2.27 -15.84
C LEU A 9 8.72 3.58 -15.61
N LYS A 10 9.13 4.30 -16.67
CA LYS A 10 9.99 5.51 -16.56
C LYS A 10 9.46 6.82 -17.16
N LEU A 11 8.16 6.91 -17.45
CA LEU A 11 7.48 8.20 -17.66
C LEU A 11 6.04 8.12 -17.17
N LEU A 12 5.67 9.01 -16.23
CA LEU A 12 4.44 9.82 -16.28
C LEU A 12 4.39 10.82 -15.10
N SER A 13 5.12 11.93 -15.22
CA SER A 13 4.88 13.12 -14.40
C SER A 13 5.20 14.41 -15.16
N GLY A 14 4.21 15.31 -15.25
CA GLY A 14 4.39 16.71 -15.66
C GLY A 14 4.08 17.09 -17.12
N ALA A 15 2.87 17.60 -17.37
CA ALA A 15 2.65 18.98 -17.86
C ALA A 15 1.15 19.25 -18.13
N SER A 16 0.71 20.49 -17.88
CA SER A 16 -0.71 20.89 -17.86
C SER A 16 -1.23 21.51 -19.17
N ALA A 17 -2.54 21.34 -19.39
CA ALA A 17 -3.53 22.30 -19.93
C ALA A 17 -3.22 23.21 -21.15
N LEU A 18 -4.12 23.20 -22.14
CA LEU A 18 -4.79 24.43 -22.66
C LEU A 18 -6.01 24.13 -23.56
N LEU A 19 -6.89 25.13 -23.70
CA LEU A 19 -8.23 25.06 -24.32
C LEU A 19 -8.22 25.34 -25.84
N LEU A 20 -9.26 24.89 -26.59
CA LEU A 20 -10.27 25.77 -27.27
C LEU A 20 -11.17 25.06 -28.34
N THR A 21 -12.46 25.04 -28.06
CA THR A 21 -13.65 25.33 -28.93
C THR A 21 -13.71 25.01 -30.45
N ALA A 22 -14.72 24.16 -30.78
CA ALA A 22 -15.94 24.49 -31.56
C ALA A 22 -16.07 24.23 -33.09
N CYS A 23 -17.35 24.21 -33.49
CA CYS A 23 -17.96 24.05 -34.84
C CYS A 23 -17.92 22.61 -35.42
N GLY A 24 -19.00 22.06 -36.01
CA GLY A 24 -20.37 22.55 -36.21
C GLY A 24 -21.05 21.78 -37.36
N GLY A 25 -22.38 21.67 -37.39
CA GLY A 25 -23.08 21.05 -38.53
C GLY A 25 -24.51 20.57 -38.22
N GLY A 26 -25.51 21.35 -38.64
CA GLY A 26 -26.92 20.96 -38.55
C GLY A 26 -27.43 20.26 -39.81
N GLY A 27 -28.55 19.55 -39.68
CA GLY A 27 -29.29 18.98 -40.81
C GLY A 27 -30.75 18.73 -40.41
N ALA A 28 -31.68 19.48 -41.00
CA ALA A 28 -33.11 19.37 -40.74
C ALA A 28 -33.84 18.86 -41.99
N SER A 29 -34.81 17.96 -41.81
CA SER A 29 -35.78 17.63 -42.88
C SER A 29 -37.12 17.15 -42.31
N SER A 30 -38.18 17.89 -42.63
CA SER A 30 -39.59 17.45 -42.69
C SER A 30 -39.76 16.22 -43.60
N SER A 31 -40.81 15.39 -43.60
CA SER A 31 -42.19 15.42 -43.08
C SER A 31 -42.68 13.95 -42.90
N SER A 32 -43.92 13.56 -42.57
CA SER A 32 -45.24 14.22 -42.48
C SER A 32 -46.12 13.52 -41.42
N ALA A 33 -47.45 13.72 -41.43
CA ALA A 33 -48.38 13.18 -40.42
C ALA A 33 -49.20 11.98 -40.92
N VAL A 34 -49.33 10.95 -40.07
CA VAL A 34 -50.31 9.85 -40.18
C VAL A 34 -50.98 9.69 -38.81
N SER A 35 -52.31 9.73 -38.76
CA SER A 35 -53.07 9.65 -37.50
C SER A 35 -53.12 8.22 -36.95
N PRO A 36 -52.78 7.97 -35.67
CA PRO A 36 -52.80 6.63 -35.07
C PRO A 36 -54.20 6.22 -34.54
N PRO A 37 -54.44 4.91 -34.32
CA PRO A 37 -55.68 4.39 -33.72
C PRO A 37 -55.81 4.74 -32.22
N PRO A 38 -57.03 4.60 -31.63
CA PRO A 38 -57.27 4.96 -30.23
C PRO A 38 -56.49 4.10 -29.23
N PRO A 39 -56.15 4.64 -28.03
CA PRO A 39 -55.26 4.00 -27.08
C PRO A 39 -55.91 2.84 -26.29
N PRO A 40 -55.12 1.87 -25.81
CA PRO A 40 -55.57 0.85 -24.87
C PRO A 40 -55.91 1.44 -23.48
N PRO A 41 -56.66 0.73 -22.63
CA PRO A 41 -56.96 1.16 -21.27
C PRO A 41 -55.69 1.31 -20.42
N PRO A 42 -55.70 2.19 -19.39
CA PRO A 42 -54.53 2.45 -18.57
C PRO A 42 -54.10 1.22 -17.75
N PRO A 43 -52.80 1.04 -17.50
CA PRO A 43 -52.29 -0.02 -16.62
C PRO A 43 -52.77 0.19 -15.17
N PRO A 44 -52.81 -0.87 -14.34
CA PRO A 44 -53.07 -0.73 -12.91
C PRO A 44 -52.01 0.18 -12.26
N PRO A 45 -52.37 0.89 -11.18
CA PRO A 45 -51.41 1.75 -10.47
C PRO A 45 -50.24 0.90 -9.94
N PRO A 46 -49.00 1.45 -9.94
CA PRO A 46 -47.85 0.75 -9.37
C PRO A 46 -48.08 0.48 -7.87
N PRO A 47 -47.49 -0.59 -7.32
CA PRO A 47 -47.51 -0.81 -5.88
C PRO A 47 -46.91 0.40 -5.15
N PRO A 48 -47.36 0.71 -3.92
CA PRO A 48 -46.76 1.80 -3.14
C PRO A 48 -45.26 1.54 -2.96
N PRO A 49 -44.42 2.60 -2.99
CA PRO A 49 -42.99 2.45 -2.74
C PRO A 49 -42.76 1.81 -1.37
N PRO A 50 -41.68 1.03 -1.19
CA PRO A 50 -41.31 0.51 0.12
C PRO A 50 -41.14 1.67 1.11
N PRO A 51 -41.46 1.46 2.41
CA PRO A 51 -41.24 2.49 3.41
C PRO A 51 -39.75 2.89 3.41
N PRO A 52 -39.44 4.18 3.58
CA PRO A 52 -38.05 4.62 3.66
C PRO A 52 -37.34 3.91 4.81
N PRO A 53 -36.04 3.59 4.67
CA PRO A 53 -35.27 2.99 5.76
C PRO A 53 -35.33 3.89 7.01
N PRO A 54 -35.31 3.30 8.22
CA PRO A 54 -35.33 4.08 9.45
C PRO A 54 -34.11 5.00 9.49
N PRO A 55 -34.25 6.26 9.94
CA PRO A 55 -33.12 7.18 10.01
C PRO A 55 -32.09 6.65 11.01
N THR A 56 -30.94 6.22 10.49
CA THR A 56 -29.76 5.97 11.30
C THR A 56 -29.31 7.28 11.93
N SER A 57 -29.39 7.33 13.26
CA SER A 57 -28.77 8.39 14.05
C SER A 57 -27.27 8.31 13.84
N SER A 58 -26.71 9.09 12.92
CA SER A 58 -25.27 9.14 12.69
C SER A 58 -24.57 9.62 13.96
N ALA A 59 -23.90 8.69 14.64
CA ALA A 59 -22.80 9.06 15.52
C ALA A 59 -21.76 9.81 14.68
N PRO A 60 -20.93 10.69 15.27
CA PRO A 60 -19.80 11.27 14.56
C PRO A 60 -18.96 10.14 13.96
N THR A 61 -18.86 10.10 12.63
CA THR A 61 -18.01 9.13 11.93
C THR A 61 -16.55 9.52 11.98
N GLU A 62 -16.26 10.82 12.19
CA GLU A 62 -14.91 11.34 12.39
C GLU A 62 -14.20 10.62 13.54
N GLY A 63 -12.94 10.21 13.30
CA GLY A 63 -12.12 9.50 14.26
C GLY A 63 -12.44 8.03 14.46
N LEU A 64 -13.57 7.51 13.95
CA LEU A 64 -14.10 6.20 14.34
C LEU A 64 -13.09 5.05 14.20
N LEU A 65 -12.31 5.01 13.12
CA LEU A 65 -11.28 3.99 12.92
C LEU A 65 -10.10 4.14 13.90
N ARG A 66 -9.38 5.27 13.90
CA ARG A 66 -8.27 5.51 14.85
C ARG A 66 -8.70 5.41 16.32
N ASP A 67 -9.87 5.92 16.68
CA ASP A 67 -10.32 6.00 18.08
C ASP A 67 -10.77 4.65 18.63
N LYS A 68 -11.21 3.73 17.76
CA LYS A 68 -11.48 2.32 18.08
C LYS A 68 -10.21 1.60 18.54
N TYR A 69 -9.08 1.87 17.88
CA TYR A 69 -7.82 1.13 18.05
C TYR A 69 -6.71 1.88 18.83
N ARG A 70 -6.95 3.14 19.23
CA ARG A 70 -5.98 4.04 19.89
C ARG A 70 -5.28 3.50 21.16
N ASN A 71 -5.77 2.42 21.76
CA ASN A 71 -5.19 1.79 22.95
C ASN A 71 -4.41 0.50 22.61
N GLN A 72 -4.30 0.16 21.32
CA GLN A 72 -3.70 -1.06 20.80
C GLN A 72 -2.59 -0.73 19.81
N PHE A 73 -2.91 0.01 18.74
CA PHE A 73 -1.97 0.36 17.67
C PHE A 73 -2.37 1.67 16.99
N VAL A 74 -1.41 2.30 16.29
CA VAL A 74 -1.72 3.35 15.31
C VAL A 74 -2.36 2.74 14.06
N VAL A 75 -3.30 3.47 13.46
CA VAL A 75 -3.94 3.10 12.19
C VAL A 75 -3.49 4.08 11.12
N GLY A 76 -2.81 3.58 10.10
CA GLY A 76 -2.21 4.38 9.04
C GLY A 76 -2.85 4.21 7.66
N ALA A 77 -2.56 5.15 6.76
CA ALA A 77 -2.84 5.02 5.34
C ALA A 77 -1.63 5.45 4.49
N ALA A 78 -1.52 4.87 3.29
CA ALA A 78 -0.58 5.32 2.26
C ALA A 78 -1.19 6.46 1.42
N LEU A 79 -0.42 7.52 1.19
CA LEU A 79 -0.83 8.69 0.42
C LEU A 79 0.27 9.21 -0.50
N LYS A 80 -0.17 9.95 -1.51
CA LYS A 80 0.64 10.71 -2.47
C LYS A 80 0.51 12.21 -2.16
N SER A 81 1.57 12.96 -2.39
CA SER A 81 1.65 14.41 -2.14
C SER A 81 0.58 15.25 -2.85
N PHE A 82 -0.01 14.75 -3.94
CA PHE A 82 -1.11 15.44 -4.64
C PHE A 82 -2.48 15.27 -3.98
N GLN A 83 -2.66 14.30 -3.08
CA GLN A 83 -3.93 14.01 -2.39
C GLN A 83 -4.18 14.90 -1.16
N LEU A 84 -3.34 15.93 -0.94
CA LEU A 84 -3.37 16.78 0.26
C LEU A 84 -4.32 18.00 0.15
N GLY A 85 -5.05 18.13 -0.96
CA GLY A 85 -5.98 19.24 -1.15
C GLY A 85 -7.20 19.12 -0.25
N GLY A 86 -7.70 20.24 0.31
CA GLY A 86 -8.90 20.23 1.17
C GLY A 86 -10.22 19.81 0.49
N SER A 87 -10.21 19.56 -0.83
CA SER A 87 -11.31 18.96 -1.59
C SER A 87 -11.03 17.52 -2.06
N ASP A 88 -9.86 16.98 -1.73
CA ASP A 88 -9.48 15.60 -2.04
C ASP A 88 -10.14 14.65 -1.03
N LEU A 89 -10.75 13.56 -1.52
CA LEU A 89 -11.46 12.62 -0.65
C LEU A 89 -10.48 11.82 0.21
N SER A 90 -9.37 11.35 -0.36
CA SER A 90 -8.35 10.56 0.32
C SER A 90 -7.67 11.39 1.41
N GLY A 91 -7.26 12.64 1.11
CA GLY A 91 -6.68 13.55 2.10
C GLY A 91 -7.62 13.83 3.28
N ASN A 92 -8.89 14.14 2.99
CA ASN A 92 -9.89 14.43 4.03
C ASN A 92 -10.25 13.19 4.87
N LEU A 93 -10.44 12.02 4.25
CA LEU A 93 -10.68 10.76 4.96
C LEU A 93 -9.46 10.36 5.81
N THR A 94 -8.24 10.62 5.33
CA THR A 94 -7.01 10.39 6.11
C THR A 94 -6.99 11.23 7.38
N ALA A 95 -7.16 12.54 7.25
CA ALA A 95 -7.27 13.48 8.37
C ALA A 95 -8.41 13.13 9.34
N SER A 96 -9.49 12.51 8.84
CA SER A 96 -10.64 12.08 9.64
C SER A 96 -10.42 10.76 10.39
N GLN A 97 -9.83 9.74 9.75
CA GLN A 97 -9.93 8.34 10.21
C GLN A 97 -8.62 7.74 10.73
N PHE A 98 -7.47 8.31 10.36
CA PHE A 98 -6.15 7.73 10.59
C PHE A 98 -5.31 8.61 11.52
N ASN A 99 -4.27 8.02 12.12
CA ASN A 99 -3.31 8.71 12.99
C ASN A 99 -1.83 8.37 12.65
N SER A 100 -1.60 7.72 11.50
CA SER A 100 -0.28 7.48 10.91
C SER A 100 -0.35 7.66 9.38
N LEU A 101 0.77 8.01 8.75
CA LEU A 101 0.86 8.16 7.29
C LEU A 101 2.15 7.53 6.74
N THR A 102 2.05 6.85 5.60
CA THR A 102 3.20 6.42 4.80
C THR A 102 3.18 7.13 3.44
N PRO A 103 4.25 7.84 3.03
CA PRO A 103 4.41 8.30 1.66
C PRO A 103 4.54 7.13 0.68
N GLU A 104 3.62 6.99 -0.28
CA GLU A 104 3.59 5.84 -1.20
C GLU A 104 4.77 5.85 -2.18
N PHE A 105 5.26 7.04 -2.57
CA PHE A 105 6.41 7.17 -3.49
C PHE A 105 7.46 8.20 -3.05
N GLU A 106 7.07 9.26 -2.34
CA GLU A 106 7.90 10.45 -2.16
C GLU A 106 9.19 10.20 -1.36
N LEU A 107 9.26 9.12 -0.58
CA LEU A 107 10.43 8.72 0.19
C LEU A 107 11.26 7.58 -0.45
N LYS A 108 10.92 7.14 -1.66
CA LYS A 108 11.66 6.10 -2.39
C LYS A 108 13.00 6.66 -2.94
N PRO A 109 14.08 5.85 -3.03
CA PRO A 109 15.43 6.38 -3.27
C PRO A 109 15.63 7.05 -4.64
N ASP A 110 14.92 6.63 -5.67
CA ASP A 110 14.95 7.23 -6.99
C ASP A 110 14.18 8.55 -7.10
N VAL A 111 13.15 8.74 -6.28
CA VAL A 111 12.48 10.04 -6.09
C VAL A 111 13.34 10.99 -5.27
N LEU A 112 13.88 10.52 -4.13
CA LEU A 112 14.65 11.35 -3.20
C LEU A 112 16.04 11.73 -3.73
N SER A 113 16.74 10.83 -4.42
CA SER A 113 18.11 11.08 -4.90
C SER A 113 18.34 10.46 -6.29
N PRO A 114 17.75 11.02 -7.36
CA PRO A 114 17.80 10.45 -8.71
C PRO A 114 19.21 10.43 -9.34
N SER A 115 20.16 11.20 -8.81
CA SER A 115 21.56 11.23 -9.29
C SER A 115 22.52 11.61 -8.17
N GLU A 116 23.79 11.18 -8.28
CA GLU A 116 24.79 11.30 -7.20
C GLU A 116 24.98 12.75 -6.73
N GLY A 117 24.69 13.00 -5.45
CA GLY A 117 24.81 14.32 -4.83
C GLY A 117 23.62 15.27 -5.05
N VAL A 118 22.58 14.83 -5.78
CA VAL A 118 21.32 15.56 -5.94
C VAL A 118 20.26 14.96 -5.01
N TYR A 119 19.54 15.81 -4.29
CA TYR A 119 18.39 15.41 -3.49
C TYR A 119 17.17 16.27 -3.81
N ASN A 120 15.99 15.66 -3.81
CA ASN A 120 14.71 16.32 -3.94
C ASN A 120 13.80 15.92 -2.77
N PHE A 121 13.69 16.79 -1.77
CA PHE A 121 12.86 16.55 -0.60
C PHE A 121 11.47 17.20 -0.68
N ASP A 122 11.21 18.09 -1.66
CA ASP A 122 10.05 19.00 -1.64
C ASP A 122 8.70 18.29 -1.48
N ALA A 123 8.47 17.21 -2.24
CA ALA A 123 7.22 16.44 -2.17
C ALA A 123 7.09 15.64 -0.85
N ALA A 124 8.21 15.05 -0.39
CA ALA A 124 8.27 14.32 0.87
C ALA A 124 8.09 15.25 2.07
N ASP A 125 8.78 16.39 2.12
CA ASP A 125 8.62 17.42 3.15
C ASP A 125 7.18 17.95 3.19
N THR A 126 6.54 18.15 2.03
CA THR A 126 5.13 18.56 1.97
C THR A 126 4.22 17.55 2.66
N LEU A 127 4.38 16.26 2.34
CA LEU A 127 3.54 15.18 2.87
C LEU A 127 3.83 14.86 4.35
N VAL A 128 5.10 14.83 4.75
CA VAL A 128 5.55 14.65 6.14
C VAL A 128 5.07 15.79 7.03
N ASN A 129 5.21 17.04 6.59
CA ASN A 129 4.79 18.20 7.38
C ASN A 129 3.25 18.26 7.49
N TRP A 130 2.52 17.94 6.42
CA TRP A 130 1.06 17.84 6.46
C TRP A 130 0.58 16.79 7.48
N ALA A 131 1.19 15.60 7.49
CA ALA A 131 0.85 14.54 8.44
C ALA A 131 1.08 14.99 9.89
N ILE A 132 2.21 15.65 10.17
CA ILE A 132 2.53 16.22 11.49
C ILE A 132 1.54 17.32 11.88
N ASP A 133 1.13 18.18 10.95
CA ASP A 133 0.12 19.23 11.18
C ASP A 133 -1.28 18.64 11.44
N GLN A 134 -1.58 17.43 10.92
CA GLN A 134 -2.78 16.64 11.29
C GLN A 134 -2.61 15.85 12.60
N GLY A 135 -1.46 15.93 13.27
CA GLY A 135 -1.16 15.18 14.49
C GLY A 135 -0.90 13.68 14.29
N MET A 136 -0.50 13.28 13.08
CA MET A 136 -0.19 11.89 12.73
C MET A 136 1.28 11.56 12.97
N GLU A 137 1.55 10.29 13.22
CA GLU A 137 2.89 9.72 13.06
C GLU A 137 3.23 9.53 11.57
N VAL A 138 4.51 9.42 11.24
CA VAL A 138 4.95 9.17 9.87
C VAL A 138 5.90 7.98 9.82
N ARG A 139 5.59 7.04 8.92
CA ARG A 139 6.46 5.93 8.53
C ARG A 139 7.24 6.32 7.27
N GLY A 140 8.56 6.18 7.30
CA GLY A 140 9.42 6.41 6.15
C GLY A 140 9.60 5.14 5.32
N HIS A 141 9.13 5.17 4.07
CA HIS A 141 9.14 4.03 3.15
C HIS A 141 9.75 4.43 1.80
N ALA A 142 10.90 3.91 1.37
CA ALA A 142 11.83 3.03 2.08
C ALA A 142 13.28 3.40 1.73
N LEU A 143 14.22 3.16 2.65
CA LEU A 143 15.61 3.61 2.48
C LEU A 143 16.43 2.74 1.52
N LEU A 144 16.10 1.45 1.39
CA LEU A 144 16.75 0.55 0.46
C LEU A 144 15.71 -0.39 -0.13
N TRP A 145 15.42 -0.22 -1.42
CA TRP A 145 14.52 -1.12 -2.15
C TRP A 145 15.05 -1.37 -3.57
N HIS A 146 14.87 -2.61 -4.04
CA HIS A 146 15.51 -3.09 -5.26
C HIS A 146 14.85 -2.58 -6.55
N GLU A 147 13.58 -2.18 -6.50
CA GLU A 147 12.88 -1.59 -7.65
C GLU A 147 13.18 -0.10 -7.82
N ALA A 148 13.30 0.63 -6.71
CA ALA A 148 13.45 2.08 -6.67
C ALA A 148 14.89 2.57 -6.40
N THR A 149 15.92 1.81 -6.82
CA THR A 149 17.33 2.22 -6.67
C THR A 149 17.89 2.79 -7.99
N PRO A 150 18.40 4.03 -8.01
CA PRO A 150 19.14 4.58 -9.14
C PRO A 150 20.46 3.85 -9.43
N ASP A 151 20.77 3.63 -10.71
CA ASP A 151 21.93 2.85 -11.16
C ASP A 151 23.27 3.31 -10.57
N TYR A 152 23.44 4.59 -10.25
CA TYR A 152 24.70 5.14 -9.73
C TYR A 152 25.09 4.59 -8.35
N PHE A 153 24.12 4.17 -7.52
CA PHE A 153 24.40 3.55 -6.22
C PHE A 153 25.33 2.33 -6.39
N LEU A 154 25.12 1.57 -7.46
CA LEU A 154 25.71 0.27 -7.73
C LEU A 154 27.04 0.33 -8.52
N GLN A 155 27.53 1.52 -8.86
CA GLN A 155 28.70 1.68 -9.74
C GLN A 155 30.03 1.59 -8.99
N GLY A 156 31.03 0.97 -9.63
CA GLY A 156 32.40 0.91 -9.13
C GLY A 156 32.65 -0.28 -8.20
N ARG A 157 33.53 -0.09 -7.21
CA ARG A 157 33.95 -1.14 -6.28
C ARG A 157 32.99 -1.22 -5.09
N ARG A 158 32.90 -2.39 -4.48
CA ARG A 158 32.13 -2.66 -3.25
C ARG A 158 32.28 -1.60 -2.14
N ALA A 159 33.46 -1.03 -1.95
CA ALA A 159 33.69 0.04 -0.97
C ALA A 159 33.07 1.40 -1.37
N GLU A 160 32.99 1.70 -2.66
CA GLU A 160 32.34 2.91 -3.20
C GLU A 160 30.81 2.75 -3.14
N ILE A 161 30.29 1.58 -3.52
CA ILE A 161 28.87 1.21 -3.38
C ILE A 161 28.43 1.34 -1.91
N LYS A 162 29.22 0.77 -0.98
CA LYS A 162 29.00 0.89 0.46
C LYS A 162 28.93 2.36 0.89
N ALA A 163 29.93 3.16 0.53
CA ALA A 163 30.01 4.56 0.93
C ALA A 163 28.83 5.39 0.40
N ARG A 164 28.36 5.14 -0.82
CA ARG A 164 27.15 5.81 -1.35
C ARG A 164 25.89 5.44 -0.58
N LEU A 165 25.69 4.16 -0.29
CA LEU A 165 24.53 3.71 0.48
C LEU A 165 24.51 4.32 1.89
N GLU A 166 25.63 4.23 2.62
CA GLU A 166 25.73 4.80 3.97
C GLU A 166 25.54 6.33 3.94
N ASN A 167 26.10 7.03 2.94
CA ASN A 167 25.94 8.48 2.79
C ASN A 167 24.49 8.86 2.43
N TYR A 168 23.82 8.13 1.53
CA TYR A 168 22.42 8.36 1.18
C TYR A 168 21.51 8.21 2.40
N ILE A 169 21.59 7.07 3.10
CA ILE A 169 20.80 6.80 4.29
C ILE A 169 21.06 7.83 5.38
N THR A 170 22.34 8.16 5.62
CA THR A 170 22.71 9.20 6.59
C THR A 170 22.13 10.56 6.20
N THR A 171 22.07 10.90 4.91
CA THR A 171 21.51 12.18 4.45
C THR A 171 20.00 12.24 4.67
N VAL A 172 19.26 11.22 4.21
CA VAL A 172 17.80 11.17 4.29
C VAL A 172 17.31 11.09 5.75
N VAL A 173 17.89 10.18 6.55
CA VAL A 173 17.49 10.01 7.95
C VAL A 173 17.78 11.27 8.77
N ASN A 174 18.91 11.97 8.54
CA ASN A 174 19.17 13.25 9.21
C ASN A 174 18.21 14.37 8.79
N HIS A 175 17.79 14.42 7.51
CA HIS A 175 16.84 15.44 7.02
C HIS A 175 15.45 15.33 7.67
N PHE A 176 15.00 14.10 7.92
CA PHE A 176 13.70 13.81 8.54
C PHE A 176 13.77 13.50 10.04
N LYS A 177 14.94 13.63 10.66
CA LYS A 177 15.17 13.35 12.08
C LYS A 177 14.19 14.10 12.98
N GLY A 178 13.52 13.36 13.87
CA GLY A 178 12.48 13.88 14.77
C GLY A 178 11.12 14.15 14.11
N ARG A 179 11.00 14.07 12.77
CA ARG A 179 9.74 14.16 12.00
C ARG A 179 9.24 12.78 11.56
N ILE A 180 10.15 11.89 11.15
CA ILE A 180 9.89 10.48 10.88
C ILE A 180 10.56 9.66 11.98
N ARG A 181 9.80 8.76 12.62
CA ARG A 181 10.28 7.92 13.74
C ARG A 181 10.34 6.44 13.43
N VAL A 182 9.68 5.99 12.38
CA VAL A 182 9.67 4.59 11.92
C VAL A 182 10.22 4.58 10.51
N TRP A 183 11.19 3.71 10.22
CA TRP A 183 11.78 3.56 8.88
C TRP A 183 11.75 2.12 8.41
N ASP A 184 11.18 1.90 7.23
CA ASP A 184 11.44 0.70 6.43
C ASP A 184 12.85 0.84 5.85
N VAL A 185 13.85 0.33 6.57
CA VAL A 185 15.27 0.51 6.23
C VAL A 185 15.65 -0.31 5.01
N VAL A 186 15.13 -1.53 4.93
CA VAL A 186 15.24 -2.39 3.77
C VAL A 186 13.87 -2.96 3.44
N ASN A 187 13.52 -2.98 2.16
CA ASN A 187 12.26 -3.48 1.65
C ASN A 187 12.50 -4.68 0.71
N GLU A 188 11.70 -5.74 0.89
CA GLU A 188 11.58 -6.88 -0.03
C GLU A 188 12.90 -7.60 -0.32
N VAL A 189 13.49 -8.13 0.74
CA VAL A 189 14.80 -8.77 0.72
C VAL A 189 14.73 -10.29 0.51
N VAL A 190 13.55 -10.88 0.70
CA VAL A 190 13.26 -12.28 0.36
C VAL A 190 12.65 -12.38 -1.04
N SER A 191 13.04 -13.40 -1.82
CA SER A 191 12.51 -13.64 -3.17
C SER A 191 11.75 -14.95 -3.26
N VAL A 192 10.48 -14.87 -3.65
CA VAL A 192 9.66 -16.00 -4.13
C VAL A 192 9.28 -15.86 -5.60
N ASP A 193 9.45 -14.67 -6.16
CA ASP A 193 9.23 -14.36 -7.57
C ASP A 193 10.42 -14.78 -8.46
N LEU A 194 10.19 -14.73 -9.77
CA LEU A 194 11.16 -15.04 -10.81
C LEU A 194 11.93 -13.79 -11.32
N TYR A 195 12.13 -12.76 -10.49
CA TYR A 195 12.76 -11.49 -10.92
C TYR A 195 14.12 -11.69 -11.61
N ASN A 196 14.87 -12.72 -11.22
CA ASN A 196 16.13 -13.15 -11.85
C ASN A 196 16.09 -14.66 -12.23
N GLY A 197 14.90 -15.14 -12.62
CA GLY A 197 14.59 -16.56 -12.81
C GLY A 197 14.69 -17.39 -11.52
N ASP A 198 14.69 -18.72 -11.66
CA ASP A 198 14.76 -19.66 -10.52
C ASP A 198 15.97 -19.42 -9.59
N ALA A 199 17.07 -18.90 -10.14
CA ALA A 199 18.29 -18.59 -9.38
C ALA A 199 18.14 -17.37 -8.45
N GLY A 200 17.09 -16.56 -8.63
CA GLY A 200 16.77 -15.43 -7.77
C GLY A 200 16.01 -15.78 -6.50
N ILE A 201 15.32 -16.92 -6.50
CA ILE A 201 14.45 -17.38 -5.40
C ILE A 201 15.27 -17.79 -4.17
N GLY A 202 14.92 -17.27 -2.99
CA GLY A 202 15.54 -17.64 -1.71
C GLY A 202 15.58 -16.52 -0.67
N PRO A 203 16.29 -16.75 0.46
CA PRO A 203 16.41 -15.80 1.58
C PRO A 203 17.31 -14.58 1.28
N ASP A 204 18.09 -14.60 0.21
CA ASP A 204 18.90 -13.46 -0.24
C ASP A 204 18.52 -13.15 -1.69
N ARG A 205 17.50 -12.30 -1.90
CA ARG A 205 17.01 -11.90 -3.24
C ARG A 205 18.18 -11.48 -4.15
N ARG A 206 18.36 -12.17 -5.28
CA ARG A 206 19.43 -11.88 -6.26
C ARG A 206 19.10 -10.66 -7.12
N THR A 207 19.21 -9.51 -6.50
CA THR A 207 18.97 -8.18 -7.08
C THR A 207 20.24 -7.59 -7.69
N ASN A 208 20.10 -6.47 -8.41
CA ASN A 208 21.23 -5.64 -8.83
C ASN A 208 22.13 -5.23 -7.63
N TRP A 209 21.57 -5.06 -6.42
CA TRP A 209 22.35 -4.84 -5.19
C TRP A 209 23.21 -6.04 -4.83
N PHE A 210 22.62 -7.24 -4.78
CA PHE A 210 23.33 -8.48 -4.49
C PHE A 210 24.46 -8.73 -5.49
N ASP A 211 24.19 -8.54 -6.79
CA ASP A 211 25.17 -8.77 -7.85
C ASP A 211 26.33 -7.76 -7.81
N ALA A 212 26.05 -6.47 -7.55
CA ALA A 212 27.08 -5.43 -7.47
C ALA A 212 27.94 -5.53 -6.18
N VAL A 213 27.35 -6.02 -5.08
CA VAL A 213 28.02 -6.17 -3.78
C VAL A 213 28.72 -7.53 -3.64
N GLY A 214 28.21 -8.56 -4.33
CA GLY A 214 28.64 -9.96 -4.29
C GLY A 214 28.02 -10.80 -3.15
N ASN A 215 27.28 -10.17 -2.23
CA ASN A 215 26.51 -10.81 -1.16
C ASN A 215 25.49 -9.81 -0.55
N ALA A 216 24.75 -10.24 0.47
CA ALA A 216 23.71 -9.45 1.16
C ALA A 216 24.23 -8.45 2.22
N ASP A 217 25.54 -8.20 2.35
CA ASP A 217 26.09 -7.36 3.42
C ASP A 217 25.64 -5.88 3.34
N TYR A 218 25.06 -5.46 2.22
CA TYR A 218 24.47 -4.12 2.08
C TYR A 218 23.27 -3.89 3.01
N LEU A 219 22.59 -4.97 3.43
CA LEU A 219 21.52 -4.89 4.43
C LEU A 219 22.08 -4.45 5.80
N ASP A 220 23.15 -5.10 6.27
CA ASP A 220 23.86 -4.71 7.50
C ASP A 220 24.35 -3.25 7.46
N TRP A 221 24.81 -2.78 6.30
CA TRP A 221 25.26 -1.39 6.13
C TRP A 221 24.10 -0.41 6.28
N ALA A 222 22.93 -0.74 5.72
CA ALA A 222 21.75 0.12 5.77
C ALA A 222 21.26 0.35 7.20
N PHE A 223 21.04 -0.71 7.98
CA PHE A 223 20.63 -0.61 9.38
C PHE A 223 21.65 0.13 10.25
N ARG A 224 22.95 -0.14 10.05
CA ARG A 224 24.01 0.54 10.83
C ARG A 224 24.10 2.03 10.48
N ALA A 225 23.92 2.42 9.22
CA ALA A 225 23.85 3.83 8.82
C ALA A 225 22.61 4.53 9.38
N ALA A 226 21.43 3.89 9.29
CA ALA A 226 20.18 4.44 9.83
C ALA A 226 20.28 4.67 11.35
N ARG A 227 20.71 3.67 12.12
CA ARG A 227 20.92 3.79 13.58
C ARG A 227 21.97 4.85 13.94
N ALA A 228 23.00 5.04 13.12
CA ALA A 228 24.04 6.05 13.37
C ALA A 228 23.54 7.49 13.09
N ALA A 229 22.64 7.67 12.12
CA ALA A 229 22.00 8.95 11.82
C ALA A 229 20.90 9.30 12.85
N ASP A 230 20.01 8.34 13.15
CA ASP A 230 19.02 8.48 14.21
C ASP A 230 19.01 7.32 15.21
N PRO A 231 19.65 7.49 16.38
CA PRO A 231 19.58 6.51 17.46
C PRO A 231 18.18 6.26 18.01
N ASP A 232 17.25 7.21 17.87
CA ASP A 232 15.91 7.17 18.48
C ASP A 232 14.82 6.67 17.52
N ALA A 233 15.14 6.46 16.23
CA ALA A 233 14.19 5.92 15.24
C ALA A 233 14.05 4.39 15.35
N LEU A 234 12.84 3.88 15.10
CA LEU A 234 12.57 2.45 14.98
C LEU A 234 12.87 1.97 13.55
N LEU A 235 13.64 0.90 13.44
CA LEU A 235 14.24 0.41 12.19
C LEU A 235 13.66 -0.95 11.81
N PHE A 236 12.98 -0.99 10.67
CA PHE A 236 12.22 -2.15 10.20
C PHE A 236 12.83 -2.82 8.96
N LEU A 237 12.68 -4.14 8.89
CA LEU A 237 12.74 -4.92 7.66
C LEU A 237 11.30 -5.15 7.21
N ASN A 238 10.92 -4.67 6.02
CA ASN A 238 9.56 -4.77 5.48
C ASN A 238 9.51 -5.73 4.28
N ASP A 239 8.51 -6.61 4.19
CA ASP A 239 8.38 -7.59 3.09
C ASP A 239 6.93 -8.04 2.85
N TYR A 240 6.59 -8.42 1.60
CA TYR A 240 5.28 -9.00 1.23
C TYR A 240 5.18 -10.49 1.53
N GLU A 241 3.97 -11.06 1.40
CA GLU A 241 3.69 -12.51 1.47
C GLU A 241 4.33 -13.20 2.70
N THR A 242 4.34 -12.53 3.85
CA THR A 242 4.88 -13.09 5.10
C THR A 242 3.93 -14.10 5.73
N GLU A 243 2.66 -14.12 5.32
CA GLU A 243 1.69 -15.17 5.60
C GLU A 243 2.07 -16.54 4.97
N SER A 244 2.88 -16.54 3.91
CA SER A 244 3.40 -17.75 3.28
C SER A 244 4.52 -18.38 4.11
N GLU A 245 4.25 -19.58 4.65
CA GLU A 245 5.18 -20.35 5.50
C GLU A 245 6.60 -20.43 4.90
N ARG A 246 6.69 -20.64 3.57
CA ARG A 246 7.96 -20.73 2.87
C ARG A 246 8.72 -19.40 2.91
N LYS A 247 8.08 -18.30 2.52
CA LYS A 247 8.73 -16.98 2.47
C LYS A 247 9.08 -16.51 3.88
N ARG A 248 8.20 -16.75 4.85
CA ARG A 248 8.42 -16.48 6.27
C ARG A 248 9.63 -17.22 6.84
N SER A 249 9.80 -18.51 6.51
CA SER A 249 10.97 -19.27 7.00
C SER A 249 12.30 -18.64 6.57
N TRP A 250 12.34 -18.04 5.38
CA TRP A 250 13.49 -17.30 4.86
C TRP A 250 13.67 -15.91 5.46
N LEU A 251 12.58 -15.18 5.72
CA LEU A 251 12.62 -13.92 6.47
C LEU A 251 13.24 -14.15 7.87
N ILE A 252 12.80 -15.21 8.55
CA ILE A 252 13.31 -15.61 9.87
C ILE A 252 14.80 -15.98 9.81
N GLU A 253 15.26 -16.62 8.72
CA GLU A 253 16.70 -16.85 8.47
C GLU A 253 17.49 -15.53 8.33
N ILE A 254 16.95 -14.49 7.70
CA ILE A 254 17.58 -13.15 7.67
C ILE A 254 17.64 -12.55 9.09
N LEU A 255 16.54 -12.61 9.83
CA LEU A 255 16.43 -12.01 11.18
C LEU A 255 17.39 -12.67 12.18
N GLN A 256 17.51 -14.01 12.15
CA GLN A 256 18.54 -14.71 12.95
C GLN A 256 19.95 -14.26 12.55
N ARG A 257 20.23 -14.20 11.23
CA ARG A 257 21.51 -13.72 10.70
C ARG A 257 21.82 -12.26 11.10
N PHE A 258 20.81 -11.42 11.26
CA PHE A 258 20.95 -10.05 11.79
C PHE A 258 21.28 -10.03 13.28
N GLN A 259 20.58 -10.82 14.10
CA GLN A 259 20.87 -10.93 15.53
C GLN A 259 22.28 -11.47 15.79
N ASP A 260 22.69 -12.53 15.09
CA ASP A 260 24.03 -13.13 15.19
C ASP A 260 25.17 -12.13 14.91
N ARG A 261 24.91 -11.14 14.02
CA ARG A 261 25.86 -10.08 13.67
C ARG A 261 25.66 -8.77 14.46
N GLY A 262 24.67 -8.70 15.34
CA GLY A 262 24.31 -7.46 16.06
C GLY A 262 23.98 -6.31 15.11
N VAL A 263 23.12 -6.58 14.11
CA VAL A 263 22.50 -5.56 13.26
C VAL A 263 21.40 -4.85 14.07
N PRO A 264 21.35 -3.51 14.10
CA PRO A 264 20.36 -2.78 14.89
C PRO A 264 19.00 -2.73 14.18
N ILE A 265 18.19 -3.75 14.40
CA ILE A 265 16.80 -3.86 13.93
C ILE A 265 15.85 -3.85 15.15
N ASP A 266 14.72 -3.16 15.04
CA ASP A 266 13.73 -3.05 16.12
C ASP A 266 12.39 -3.72 15.76
N GLY A 267 12.13 -4.00 14.48
CA GLY A 267 10.87 -4.62 14.09
C GLY A 267 10.80 -5.20 12.67
N VAL A 268 9.68 -5.86 12.41
CA VAL A 268 9.32 -6.52 11.16
C VAL A 268 8.04 -5.89 10.59
N GLY A 269 8.10 -5.52 9.31
CA GLY A 269 6.97 -4.99 8.55
C GLY A 269 6.36 -6.11 7.70
N HIS A 270 5.09 -6.39 7.95
CA HIS A 270 4.26 -7.32 7.20
C HIS A 270 3.39 -6.50 6.25
N GLN A 271 3.71 -6.47 4.95
CA GLN A 271 2.92 -5.67 4.00
C GLN A 271 1.46 -6.12 3.99
N PHE A 272 1.20 -7.43 3.95
CA PHE A 272 -0.15 -8.01 3.89
C PHE A 272 -0.99 -7.48 2.72
N HIS A 273 -0.42 -7.53 1.50
CA HIS A 273 -1.17 -7.55 0.25
C HIS A 273 -1.91 -8.90 0.10
N LEU A 274 -3.05 -9.01 0.77
CA LEU A 274 -3.78 -10.27 0.90
C LEU A 274 -4.68 -10.53 -0.30
N GLN A 275 -5.23 -11.75 -0.35
CA GLN A 275 -6.28 -12.13 -1.29
C GLN A 275 -7.57 -12.44 -0.51
N LEU A 276 -8.73 -12.35 -1.14
CA LEU A 276 -10.03 -12.63 -0.49
C LEU A 276 -10.15 -14.00 0.19
N ASN A 277 -9.33 -14.99 -0.20
CA ASN A 277 -9.30 -16.34 0.38
C ASN A 277 -8.10 -16.59 1.29
N THR A 278 -7.27 -15.58 1.59
CA THR A 278 -6.18 -15.72 2.56
C THR A 278 -6.77 -16.12 3.91
N SER A 279 -6.23 -17.18 4.51
CA SER A 279 -6.61 -17.58 5.86
C SER A 279 -6.05 -16.57 6.86
N ALA A 280 -6.95 -15.94 7.64
CA ALA A 280 -6.56 -15.03 8.72
C ALA A 280 -5.60 -15.72 9.71
N ASP A 281 -5.86 -16.98 10.08
CA ASP A 281 -4.98 -17.77 10.95
C ASP A 281 -3.55 -17.89 10.39
N LEU A 282 -3.39 -18.14 9.08
CA LEU A 282 -2.05 -18.25 8.46
C LEU A 282 -1.31 -16.91 8.38
N ALA A 283 -2.03 -15.81 8.19
CA ALA A 283 -1.46 -14.47 8.20
C ALA A 283 -1.08 -14.03 9.63
N LEU A 284 -1.93 -14.31 10.61
CA LEU A 284 -1.66 -14.01 12.02
C LEU A 284 -0.53 -14.89 12.60
N GLN A 285 -0.38 -16.14 12.12
CA GLN A 285 0.78 -16.99 12.41
C GLN A 285 2.10 -16.33 11.95
N ALA A 286 2.07 -15.42 10.98
CA ALA A 286 3.28 -14.70 10.57
C ALA A 286 3.82 -13.79 11.68
N ILE A 287 2.92 -13.14 12.43
CA ILE A 287 3.25 -12.30 13.57
C ILE A 287 3.68 -13.18 14.75
N ASP A 288 2.94 -14.27 15.02
CA ASP A 288 3.26 -15.22 16.09
C ASP A 288 4.65 -15.84 15.91
N ASP A 289 5.06 -16.18 14.69
CA ASP A 289 6.36 -16.78 14.43
C ASP A 289 7.52 -15.79 14.69
N ILE A 290 7.31 -14.48 14.53
CA ILE A 290 8.27 -13.44 14.93
C ILE A 290 8.30 -13.29 16.46
N ASP A 291 7.14 -13.13 17.11
CA ASP A 291 7.01 -12.98 18.56
C ASP A 291 7.65 -14.14 19.34
N ASN A 292 7.44 -15.37 18.86
CA ASN A 292 7.96 -16.58 19.51
C ASN A 292 9.48 -16.77 19.34
N GLN A 293 10.10 -16.18 18.32
CA GLN A 293 11.52 -16.39 18.00
C GLN A 293 12.40 -15.20 18.35
N PHE A 294 11.87 -13.98 18.31
CA PHE A 294 12.66 -12.75 18.44
C PHE A 294 12.08 -11.83 19.52
N MET A 295 12.34 -12.17 20.79
CA MET A 295 11.92 -11.34 21.93
C MET A 295 12.41 -9.90 21.78
N GLY A 296 11.47 -8.96 21.68
CA GLY A 296 11.74 -7.53 21.61
C GLY A 296 11.76 -6.93 20.21
N LEU A 297 11.44 -7.69 19.15
CA LEU A 297 11.04 -7.09 17.87
C LEU A 297 9.57 -6.68 17.91
N ILE A 298 9.27 -5.53 17.31
CA ILE A 298 7.92 -4.98 17.11
C ILE A 298 7.39 -5.49 15.76
N ASN A 299 6.10 -5.80 15.67
CA ASN A 299 5.44 -6.14 14.42
C ASN A 299 4.59 -4.97 13.94
N HIS A 300 4.75 -4.58 12.68
CA HIS A 300 3.86 -3.64 12.02
C HIS A 300 3.16 -4.32 10.84
N VAL A 301 1.87 -4.08 10.68
CA VAL A 301 1.17 -4.32 9.40
C VAL A 301 1.25 -3.04 8.60
N THR A 302 1.86 -3.09 7.42
CA THR A 302 2.46 -1.90 6.79
C THR A 302 1.78 -1.43 5.52
N GLU A 303 1.19 -2.33 4.74
CA GLU A 303 0.69 -2.04 3.38
C GLU A 303 -0.60 -2.85 3.09
N MET A 304 -1.49 -2.97 4.08
CA MET A 304 -2.61 -3.90 4.01
C MET A 304 -3.61 -3.49 2.92
N ASP A 305 -3.90 -4.42 2.02
CA ASP A 305 -4.99 -4.36 1.05
C ASP A 305 -5.47 -5.79 0.73
N VAL A 306 -6.67 -5.94 0.14
CA VAL A 306 -7.27 -7.26 -0.13
C VAL A 306 -7.67 -7.38 -1.60
N ASN A 307 -6.87 -8.07 -2.39
CA ASN A 307 -7.13 -8.25 -3.82
C ASN A 307 -8.37 -9.13 -4.09
N TYR A 308 -9.29 -8.62 -4.91
CA TYR A 308 -10.55 -9.32 -5.22
C TYR A 308 -10.40 -10.45 -6.26
N TYR A 309 -9.24 -10.58 -6.90
CA TYR A 309 -8.96 -11.52 -7.98
C TYR A 309 -8.03 -12.65 -7.55
N GLN A 310 -8.33 -13.88 -7.97
CA GLN A 310 -7.54 -15.09 -7.72
C GLN A 310 -6.66 -15.42 -8.93
N ASN A 311 -5.92 -14.41 -9.39
CA ASN A 311 -5.09 -14.50 -10.58
C ASN A 311 -4.00 -15.60 -10.45
N PRO A 312 -3.75 -16.42 -11.49
CA PRO A 312 -2.55 -17.25 -11.55
C PRO A 312 -1.29 -16.38 -11.67
N GLY A 313 -0.13 -16.93 -11.28
CA GLY A 313 1.18 -16.26 -11.42
C GLY A 313 1.47 -15.78 -12.85
N SER A 314 0.99 -16.50 -13.88
CA SER A 314 1.11 -16.09 -15.29
C SER A 314 0.47 -14.74 -15.61
N CYS A 315 -0.55 -14.32 -14.85
CA CYS A 315 -1.16 -13.00 -15.00
C CYS A 315 -0.23 -11.89 -14.51
N TRP A 316 0.50 -12.14 -13.42
CA TRP A 316 1.49 -11.19 -12.89
C TRP A 316 2.77 -11.16 -13.74
N GLU A 317 3.27 -12.32 -14.15
CA GLU A 317 4.52 -12.46 -14.89
C GLU A 317 4.41 -12.06 -16.37
N THR A 318 3.27 -12.35 -17.01
CA THR A 318 3.12 -12.25 -18.47
C THR A 318 1.81 -11.61 -18.92
N GLN A 319 0.96 -11.15 -18.00
CA GLN A 319 -0.39 -10.63 -18.30
C GLN A 319 -1.28 -11.66 -19.04
N THR A 320 -1.05 -12.97 -18.80
CA THR A 320 -1.84 -14.05 -19.40
C THR A 320 -2.64 -14.86 -18.38
N GLY A 321 -3.88 -15.21 -18.73
CA GLY A 321 -4.77 -15.98 -17.84
C GLY A 321 -5.36 -15.18 -16.68
N CYS A 322 -5.32 -13.85 -16.75
CA CYS A 322 -5.97 -12.97 -15.77
C CYS A 322 -7.49 -13.17 -15.72
N GLU A 323 -8.08 -13.03 -14.54
CA GLU A 323 -9.54 -12.96 -14.38
C GLU A 323 -10.14 -11.76 -15.12
N ALA A 324 -11.38 -11.92 -15.60
CA ALA A 324 -12.14 -10.83 -16.22
C ALA A 324 -12.45 -9.73 -15.22
N ASP A 325 -12.45 -8.48 -15.68
CA ASP A 325 -12.82 -7.30 -14.90
C ASP A 325 -14.20 -7.47 -14.23
N LEU A 326 -14.29 -7.19 -12.94
CA LEU A 326 -15.54 -7.17 -12.18
C LEU A 326 -16.46 -6.02 -12.61
N GLY A 327 -15.90 -5.00 -13.26
CA GLY A 327 -16.62 -3.78 -13.63
C GLY A 327 -16.89 -2.89 -12.41
N PRO A 328 -17.65 -1.80 -12.56
CA PRO A 328 -17.77 -0.72 -11.57
C PRO A 328 -18.63 -1.02 -10.34
N VAL A 329 -19.23 -2.22 -10.23
CA VAL A 329 -20.04 -2.62 -9.08
C VAL A 329 -19.45 -3.89 -8.45
N PRO A 330 -18.93 -3.85 -7.22
CA PRO A 330 -18.36 -5.02 -6.57
C PRO A 330 -19.44 -6.06 -6.25
N PRO A 331 -19.17 -7.37 -6.46
CA PRO A 331 -20.07 -8.44 -6.03
C PRO A 331 -20.30 -8.47 -4.52
N GLU A 332 -21.56 -8.64 -4.10
CA GLU A 332 -21.96 -8.65 -2.67
C GLU A 332 -21.25 -9.75 -1.86
N ASP A 333 -21.03 -10.93 -2.46
CA ASP A 333 -20.31 -12.05 -1.84
C ASP A 333 -18.83 -11.73 -1.58
N LYS A 334 -18.19 -10.99 -2.49
CA LYS A 334 -16.80 -10.51 -2.32
C LYS A 334 -16.71 -9.38 -1.28
N LEU A 335 -17.70 -8.49 -1.21
CA LEU A 335 -17.80 -7.48 -0.14
C LEU A 335 -17.93 -8.15 1.24
N ALA A 336 -18.78 -9.17 1.37
CA ALA A 336 -18.95 -9.93 2.61
C ALA A 336 -17.68 -10.70 2.99
N ALA A 337 -17.02 -11.36 2.04
CA ALA A 337 -15.75 -12.04 2.27
C ALA A 337 -14.63 -11.09 2.72
N HIS A 338 -14.51 -9.90 2.08
CA HIS A 338 -13.59 -8.86 2.50
C HIS A 338 -13.89 -8.39 3.93
N ALA A 339 -15.17 -8.16 4.26
CA ALA A 339 -15.58 -7.74 5.60
C ALA A 339 -15.25 -8.77 6.69
N GLN A 340 -15.44 -10.06 6.38
CA GLN A 340 -15.13 -11.14 7.32
C GLN A 340 -13.61 -11.26 7.53
N LEU A 341 -12.82 -11.24 6.45
CA LEU A 341 -11.35 -11.27 6.55
C LEU A 341 -10.82 -10.09 7.37
N MET A 342 -11.28 -8.86 7.12
CA MET A 342 -10.82 -7.68 7.86
C MET A 342 -11.19 -7.74 9.34
N ARG A 343 -12.39 -8.24 9.68
CA ARG A 343 -12.79 -8.50 11.06
C ARG A 343 -11.85 -9.48 11.76
N ASP A 344 -11.59 -10.62 11.14
CA ASP A 344 -10.77 -11.68 11.75
C ASP A 344 -9.31 -11.23 11.92
N MET A 345 -8.76 -10.52 10.91
CA MET A 345 -7.42 -9.92 10.98
C MET A 345 -7.31 -8.87 12.09
N PHE A 346 -8.23 -7.89 12.16
CA PHE A 346 -8.16 -6.83 13.18
C PHE A 346 -8.43 -7.36 14.60
N GLN A 347 -9.30 -8.37 14.78
CA GLN A 347 -9.42 -9.07 16.06
C GLN A 347 -8.11 -9.79 16.43
N GLY A 348 -7.45 -10.41 15.46
CA GLY A 348 -6.12 -11.00 15.62
C GLY A 348 -5.03 -10.00 15.99
N PHE A 349 -5.04 -8.79 15.41
CA PHE A 349 -4.10 -7.71 15.75
C PHE A 349 -4.32 -7.22 17.17
N VAL A 350 -5.58 -6.97 17.57
CA VAL A 350 -5.94 -6.55 18.94
C VAL A 350 -5.51 -7.58 20.00
N ALA A 351 -5.42 -8.86 19.64
CA ALA A 351 -4.97 -9.92 20.54
C ALA A 351 -3.43 -9.97 20.73
N ARG A 352 -2.65 -9.19 19.98
CA ARG A 352 -1.17 -9.27 19.93
C ARG A 352 -0.55 -7.92 20.30
N SER A 353 0.01 -7.82 21.50
CA SER A 353 0.63 -6.59 22.01
C SER A 353 1.93 -6.18 21.32
N SER A 354 2.46 -7.00 20.42
CA SER A 354 3.59 -6.70 19.55
C SER A 354 3.18 -5.91 18.30
N VAL A 355 1.88 -5.88 17.97
CA VAL A 355 1.35 -5.12 16.83
C VAL A 355 1.13 -3.68 17.26
N GLU A 356 2.05 -2.78 16.89
CA GLU A 356 2.00 -1.35 17.25
C GLU A 356 1.45 -0.45 16.13
N SER A 357 1.37 -0.93 14.89
CA SER A 357 0.84 -0.20 13.73
C SER A 357 0.09 -1.13 12.76
N VAL A 358 -1.03 -0.65 12.22
CA VAL A 358 -1.75 -1.28 11.10
C VAL A 358 -2.07 -0.22 10.03
N THR A 359 -1.43 -0.32 8.87
CA THR A 359 -1.53 0.65 7.78
C THR A 359 -2.21 0.05 6.56
N MET A 360 -3.16 0.77 5.96
CA MET A 360 -3.79 0.43 4.67
C MET A 360 -3.01 1.01 3.49
N TRP A 361 -2.87 0.28 2.38
CA TRP A 361 -2.14 0.78 1.19
C TRP A 361 -3.02 1.60 0.23
N GLY A 362 -3.49 2.72 0.76
CA GLY A 362 -4.40 3.66 0.11
C GLY A 362 -5.60 3.99 1.01
N VAL A 363 -6.50 4.85 0.54
CA VAL A 363 -7.67 5.29 1.31
C VAL A 363 -8.97 4.81 0.67
N ILE A 364 -9.25 5.26 -0.55
CA ILE A 364 -10.43 4.89 -1.33
C ILE A 364 -10.06 3.88 -2.42
N ASP A 365 -10.99 3.01 -2.83
CA ASP A 365 -10.72 1.94 -3.82
C ASP A 365 -10.10 2.40 -5.16
N SER A 366 -10.25 3.67 -5.54
CA SER A 366 -9.60 4.25 -6.72
C SER A 366 -8.13 4.63 -6.54
N ASP A 367 -7.62 4.69 -5.30
CA ASP A 367 -6.22 5.02 -5.01
C ASP A 367 -5.28 3.83 -5.25
N SER A 368 -5.81 2.60 -5.11
CA SER A 368 -5.03 1.38 -5.04
C SER A 368 -4.32 1.06 -6.35
N TRP A 369 -3.04 0.75 -6.25
CA TRP A 369 -2.18 0.22 -7.31
C TRP A 369 -2.72 -1.07 -7.97
N LEU A 370 -3.56 -1.84 -7.26
CA LEU A 370 -4.21 -3.06 -7.77
C LEU A 370 -5.30 -2.80 -8.82
N ASN A 371 -5.57 -1.53 -9.16
CA ASN A 371 -6.35 -1.13 -10.32
C ASN A 371 -5.54 -1.19 -11.63
N ASP A 372 -4.21 -1.00 -11.56
CA ASP A 372 -3.32 -0.91 -12.73
C ASP A 372 -2.45 -2.16 -12.89
N VAL A 373 -2.14 -2.84 -11.78
CA VAL A 373 -1.21 -3.98 -11.72
C VAL A 373 -1.97 -5.26 -11.33
N PRO A 374 -1.77 -6.39 -12.05
CA PRO A 374 -0.90 -6.56 -13.22
C PRO A 374 -1.54 -6.09 -14.54
N ILE A 375 -2.82 -5.73 -14.55
CA ILE A 375 -3.56 -5.17 -15.70
C ILE A 375 -4.57 -4.12 -15.21
N GLU A 376 -4.89 -3.16 -16.07
CA GLU A 376 -5.90 -2.12 -15.82
C GLU A 376 -7.31 -2.72 -15.73
N ARG A 377 -7.98 -2.61 -14.57
CA ARG A 377 -9.37 -3.05 -14.29
C ARG A 377 -9.86 -2.56 -12.92
N TYR A 378 -11.15 -2.72 -12.62
CA TYR A 378 -11.70 -2.34 -11.31
C TYR A 378 -11.22 -3.32 -10.22
N ASN A 379 -10.64 -2.80 -9.14
CA ASN A 379 -10.45 -3.53 -7.89
C ASN A 379 -11.15 -2.84 -6.71
N TYR A 380 -11.28 -3.54 -5.60
CA TYR A 380 -12.01 -3.08 -4.40
C TYR A 380 -11.29 -3.39 -3.07
N PRO A 381 -9.98 -3.10 -2.94
CA PRO A 381 -9.17 -3.73 -1.91
C PRO A 381 -9.06 -2.93 -0.60
N LEU A 382 -9.72 -1.77 -0.49
CA LEU A 382 -9.58 -0.83 0.64
C LEU A 382 -10.87 -0.69 1.48
N LEU A 383 -10.85 0.17 2.50
CA LEU A 383 -11.94 0.34 3.48
C LEU A 383 -13.09 1.23 2.97
N PHE A 384 -12.82 2.11 2.02
CA PHE A 384 -13.78 3.06 1.45
C PHE A 384 -13.94 2.81 -0.05
N ASP A 385 -15.15 3.01 -0.57
CA ASP A 385 -15.41 2.91 -2.02
C ASP A 385 -14.84 4.12 -2.78
N ARG A 386 -15.07 4.16 -4.10
CA ARG A 386 -14.50 5.18 -5.00
C ARG A 386 -15.10 6.57 -4.78
N GLU A 387 -16.26 6.64 -4.14
CA GLU A 387 -16.98 7.84 -3.78
C GLU A 387 -16.61 8.32 -2.36
N GLY A 388 -15.84 7.51 -1.61
CA GLY A 388 -15.39 7.80 -0.24
C GLY A 388 -16.33 7.30 0.85
N GLU A 389 -17.36 6.52 0.50
CA GLU A 389 -18.31 5.98 1.46
C GLU A 389 -17.75 4.70 2.15
N PRO A 390 -18.07 4.46 3.44
CA PRO A 390 -17.58 3.28 4.15
C PRO A 390 -18.12 1.97 3.58
N LYS A 391 -17.23 1.00 3.31
CA LYS A 391 -17.62 -0.34 2.86
C LYS A 391 -17.96 -1.26 4.05
N PRO A 392 -18.61 -2.42 3.81
CA PRO A 392 -18.79 -3.47 4.81
C PRO A 392 -17.53 -3.83 5.60
N ALA A 393 -16.35 -3.77 4.97
CA ALA A 393 -15.06 -3.98 5.63
C ALA A 393 -14.75 -2.93 6.72
N PHE A 394 -15.01 -1.64 6.47
CA PHE A 394 -14.86 -0.59 7.48
C PHE A 394 -15.82 -0.80 8.66
N HIS A 395 -17.09 -1.11 8.38
CA HIS A 395 -18.07 -1.38 9.43
C HIS A 395 -17.72 -2.61 10.26
N ALA A 396 -17.24 -3.68 9.63
CA ALA A 396 -16.90 -4.93 10.29
C ALA A 396 -15.74 -4.82 11.30
N ILE A 397 -14.86 -3.81 11.15
CA ILE A 397 -13.75 -3.50 12.08
C ILE A 397 -14.10 -2.37 13.07
N THR A 398 -15.02 -1.46 12.74
CA THR A 398 -15.37 -0.33 13.63
C THR A 398 -16.54 -0.63 14.58
N ASP A 399 -17.55 -1.38 14.14
CA ASP A 399 -18.75 -1.71 14.91
C ASP A 399 -18.82 -3.22 15.25
N ASP A 400 -18.69 -3.53 16.55
CA ASP A 400 -18.75 -4.91 17.08
C ASP A 400 -20.13 -5.56 16.91
N SER A 401 -21.16 -4.76 16.62
CA SER A 401 -22.53 -5.22 16.37
C SER A 401 -22.88 -5.38 14.89
N TYR A 402 -21.96 -5.01 13.98
CA TYR A 402 -22.20 -5.11 12.54
C TYR A 402 -22.37 -6.56 12.09
N VAL A 403 -23.46 -6.84 11.38
CA VAL A 403 -23.73 -8.15 10.78
C VAL A 403 -23.31 -8.09 9.31
N ILE A 404 -22.48 -9.06 8.92
CA ILE A 404 -22.01 -9.27 7.55
C ILE A 404 -23.01 -10.16 6.80
#